data_AF-A0A7J6KJ75-F1
#
_entry.id   AF-A0A7J6KJ75-F1
#
_cell.length_a   1.000
_cell.length_b   1.000
_cell.length_c   1.000
_cell.angle_alpha   90.00
_cell.angle_beta   90.00
_cell.angle_gamma   90.00
#
_symmetry.space_group_name_H-M   'P 1'
#
loop_
_entity.id
_entity.type
_entity.pdbx_description
1 polymer ?
#
loop_
_entity_poly.entity_id
_entity_poly.type
_entity_poly.pdbx_seq_one_letter_code
_entity_poly.pdbx_strand_id
1 'polypeptide(L)'
;IIGFREKIVKRGPPGRDIALLGLEVKLRQDVLTLCLPEDKRRGLESLIEELVQAPDPSPGRIRKLCGKLTFASATSGDLSWRASIRRLYAHLSDNREPEMMADDLLQIRKLLSEAPSGRDFPAKPPTEKALVLYSDAEGEKGRLGAVLCFPREMEKKNRYFSEVADDGIVSSWRERVTQIVPLELLAALAAIRTFATSLKGKSVWLYVDSEPVKHALIRGSSGQKDLNDMVHEFWRL
;
A
#
# COMPACT_ATOMS: atom_id res chain seq x y z
N ILE A 1 23.60 -34.91 15.11
CA ILE A 1 22.21 -34.64 15.57
C ILE A 1 22.18 -33.21 16.10
N ILE A 2 21.37 -32.33 15.50
CA ILE A 2 21.37 -30.88 15.80
C ILE A 2 20.55 -30.48 17.05
N GLY A 3 20.24 -31.42 17.95
CA GLY A 3 19.61 -31.14 19.25
C GLY A 3 18.11 -30.79 19.24
N PHE A 4 17.48 -30.59 18.08
CA PHE A 4 16.04 -30.34 17.98
C PHE A 4 15.22 -31.63 18.00
N ARG A 5 14.06 -31.61 18.67
CA ARG A 5 13.07 -32.68 18.67
C ARG A 5 11.75 -32.17 18.08
N GLU A 6 11.25 -32.87 17.07
CA GLU A 6 9.97 -32.56 16.43
C GLU A 6 8.80 -33.04 17.30
N LYS A 7 7.71 -32.26 17.36
CA LYS A 7 6.44 -32.70 17.95
C LYS A 7 5.59 -33.40 16.89
N ILE A 8 5.66 -34.74 16.84
CA ILE A 8 4.96 -35.59 15.85
C ILE A 8 3.45 -35.27 15.76
N VAL A 9 2.81 -34.90 16.87
CA VAL A 9 1.37 -34.59 16.95
C VAL A 9 0.97 -33.34 16.13
N LYS A 10 1.92 -32.44 15.86
CA LYS A 10 1.69 -31.23 15.05
C LYS A 10 2.03 -31.43 13.56
N ARG A 11 2.39 -32.66 13.17
CA ARG A 11 2.78 -32.98 11.80
C ARG A 11 1.53 -33.17 10.94
N GLY A 12 1.31 -32.24 10.02
CA GLY A 12 0.42 -32.46 8.89
C GLY A 12 1.18 -33.16 7.74
N PRO A 13 0.53 -34.03 6.96
CA PRO A 13 1.12 -34.48 5.69
C PRO A 13 1.32 -33.26 4.76
N PRO A 14 2.26 -33.34 3.78
CA PRO A 14 2.36 -32.32 2.76
C PRO A 14 1.00 -32.11 2.08
N GLY A 15 0.50 -30.88 2.15
CA GLY A 15 -0.81 -30.50 1.63
C GLY A 15 -0.69 -29.37 0.64
N ARG A 16 -1.68 -29.25 -0.25
CA ARG A 16 -1.83 -28.06 -1.11
C ARG A 16 -2.31 -26.85 -0.33
N ASP A 17 -3.02 -27.08 0.77
CA ASP A 17 -3.46 -26.04 1.70
C ASP A 17 -2.82 -26.33 3.07
N ILE A 18 -2.02 -25.39 3.56
CA ILE A 18 -1.35 -25.52 4.85
C ILE A 18 -1.51 -24.23 5.67
N ALA A 19 -1.63 -24.38 7.00
CA ALA A 19 -1.53 -23.26 7.91
C ALA A 19 -0.05 -23.04 8.29
N LEU A 20 0.51 -21.89 7.94
CA LEU A 20 1.90 -21.56 8.21
C LEU A 20 2.00 -20.16 8.81
N LEU A 21 2.64 -20.05 9.99
CA LEU A 21 2.79 -18.78 10.73
C LEU A 21 1.47 -18.02 10.94
N GLY A 22 0.35 -18.76 11.02
CA GLY A 22 -0.99 -18.20 11.18
C GLY A 22 -1.60 -17.61 9.90
N LEU A 23 -1.01 -17.86 8.73
CA LEU A 23 -1.60 -17.62 7.42
C LEU A 23 -2.08 -18.93 6.81
N GLU A 24 -3.09 -18.83 5.96
CA GLU A 24 -3.44 -19.92 5.03
C GLU A 24 -2.54 -19.79 3.81
N VAL A 25 -1.81 -20.85 3.49
CA VAL A 25 -0.95 -20.93 2.32
C VAL A 25 -1.53 -21.97 1.38
N LYS A 26 -1.88 -21.54 0.16
CA LYS A 26 -2.50 -22.38 -0.87
C LYS A 26 -1.56 -22.50 -2.05
N LEU A 27 -1.19 -23.72 -2.41
CA LEU A 27 -0.34 -24.02 -3.55
C LEU A 27 -1.20 -24.57 -4.69
N ARG A 28 -1.31 -23.78 -5.77
CA ARG A 28 -2.08 -24.13 -6.97
C ARG A 28 -1.15 -24.14 -8.17
N GLN A 29 -0.74 -25.32 -8.62
CA GLN A 29 0.19 -25.49 -9.76
C GLN A 29 1.45 -24.62 -9.58
N ASP A 30 1.54 -23.52 -10.33
CA ASP A 30 2.67 -22.58 -10.36
C ASP A 30 2.37 -21.27 -9.57
N VAL A 31 1.40 -21.26 -8.66
CA VAL A 31 1.04 -20.09 -7.85
C VAL A 31 0.97 -20.46 -6.37
N LEU A 32 1.65 -19.67 -5.55
CA LEU A 32 1.55 -19.68 -4.10
C LEU A 32 0.65 -18.53 -3.66
N THR A 33 -0.49 -18.81 -3.04
CA THR A 33 -1.39 -17.78 -2.51
C THR A 33 -1.27 -17.70 -0.99
N LEU A 34 -1.04 -16.49 -0.47
CA LEU A 34 -1.10 -16.20 0.96
C LEU A 34 -2.46 -15.57 1.30
N CYS A 35 -3.23 -16.21 2.16
CA CYS A 35 -4.56 -15.76 2.58
C CYS A 35 -4.59 -15.42 4.06
N LEU A 36 -5.37 -14.40 4.43
CA LEU A 36 -5.77 -14.17 5.80
C LEU A 36 -6.87 -15.20 6.17
N PRO A 37 -6.68 -16.01 7.23
CA PRO A 37 -7.73 -16.91 7.70
C PRO A 37 -9.04 -16.19 8.01
N GLU A 38 -10.17 -16.80 7.68
CA GLU A 38 -11.50 -16.18 7.78
C GLU A 38 -11.92 -15.85 9.22
N ASP A 39 -11.48 -16.64 10.20
CA ASP A 39 -11.65 -16.34 11.63
C ASP A 39 -10.90 -15.07 12.04
N LYS A 40 -9.69 -14.87 11.52
CA LYS A 40 -8.90 -13.65 11.76
C LYS A 40 -9.50 -12.44 11.06
N ARG A 41 -10.04 -12.62 9.85
CA ARG A 41 -10.76 -11.57 9.11
C ARG A 41 -11.98 -11.10 9.90
N ARG A 42 -12.87 -12.01 10.28
CA ARG A 42 -14.05 -11.68 11.10
C ARG A 42 -13.66 -11.03 12.43
N GLY A 43 -12.62 -11.52 13.10
CA GLY A 43 -12.10 -10.92 14.32
C GLY A 43 -11.42 -9.55 14.14
N LEU A 44 -11.09 -9.16 12.91
CA LEU A 44 -10.66 -7.80 12.54
C LEU A 44 -11.88 -6.92 12.29
N GLU A 45 -12.86 -7.40 11.53
CA GLU A 45 -14.13 -6.71 11.24
C GLU A 45 -14.85 -6.32 12.53
N SER A 46 -15.08 -7.28 13.43
CA SER A 46 -15.73 -7.00 14.72
C SER A 46 -14.95 -5.98 15.56
N LEU A 47 -13.62 -6.05 15.55
CA LEU A 47 -12.81 -5.08 16.31
C LEU A 47 -12.92 -3.67 15.72
N ILE A 48 -12.95 -3.53 14.40
CA ILE A 48 -13.13 -2.24 13.73
C ILE A 48 -14.51 -1.69 14.05
N GLU A 49 -15.57 -2.49 13.94
CA GLU A 49 -16.94 -2.08 14.27
C GLU A 49 -17.07 -1.60 15.71
N GLU A 50 -16.53 -2.36 16.67
CA GLU A 50 -16.52 -1.95 18.08
C GLU A 50 -15.78 -0.62 18.30
N LEU A 51 -14.69 -0.37 17.56
CA LEU A 51 -13.90 0.86 17.67
C LEU A 51 -14.58 2.05 17.03
N VAL A 52 -15.28 1.86 15.91
CA VAL A 52 -16.08 2.90 15.23
C VAL A 52 -17.24 3.36 16.12
N GLN A 53 -17.85 2.45 16.88
CA GLN A 53 -18.96 2.77 17.79
C GLN A 53 -18.50 3.29 19.16
N ALA A 54 -17.20 3.24 19.45
CA ALA A 54 -16.66 3.72 20.71
C ALA A 54 -16.38 5.24 20.63
N PRO A 55 -16.95 6.06 21.53
CA PRO A 55 -16.72 7.52 21.51
C PRO A 55 -15.27 7.90 21.86
N ASP A 56 -14.58 7.09 22.67
CA ASP A 56 -13.15 7.26 22.98
C ASP A 56 -12.48 5.87 23.11
N PRO A 57 -12.04 5.27 21.99
CA PRO A 57 -11.39 3.98 22.03
C PRO A 57 -10.04 4.06 22.73
N SER A 58 -9.82 3.18 23.71
CA SER A 58 -8.59 3.22 24.49
C SER A 58 -7.33 2.99 23.62
N PRO A 59 -6.20 3.65 23.94
CA PRO A 59 -4.94 3.49 23.19
C PRO A 59 -4.49 2.03 23.04
N GLY A 60 -4.74 1.19 24.04
CA GLY A 60 -4.43 -0.23 24.01
C GLY A 60 -5.22 -0.99 22.92
N ARG A 61 -6.49 -0.65 22.72
CA ARG A 61 -7.33 -1.27 21.69
C ARG A 61 -6.90 -0.83 20.28
N ILE A 62 -6.54 0.44 20.10
CA ILE A 62 -6.02 0.95 18.81
C ILE A 62 -4.69 0.25 18.48
N ARG A 63 -3.76 0.13 19.44
CA ARG A 63 -2.50 -0.62 19.25
C ARG A 63 -2.75 -2.07 18.87
N LYS A 64 -3.74 -2.72 19.50
CA LYS A 64 -4.17 -4.08 19.15
C LYS A 64 -4.69 -4.15 17.71
N LEU A 65 -5.49 -3.18 17.27
CA LEU A 65 -5.94 -3.08 15.88
C LEU A 65 -4.75 -2.92 14.93
N CYS A 66 -3.85 -1.98 15.17
CA CYS A 66 -2.66 -1.75 14.33
C CYS A 66 -1.81 -3.03 14.16
N GLY A 67 -1.62 -3.79 15.24
CA GLY A 67 -0.91 -5.07 15.19
C GLY A 67 -1.60 -6.10 14.29
N LYS A 68 -2.92 -6.25 14.43
CA LYS A 68 -3.70 -7.15 13.57
C LYS A 68 -3.71 -6.70 12.09
N LEU A 69 -3.85 -5.40 11.83
CA LEU A 69 -3.82 -4.83 10.48
C LEU A 69 -2.45 -5.01 9.81
N THR A 70 -1.37 -4.85 10.56
CA THR A 70 -0.01 -5.10 10.06
C THR A 70 0.12 -6.54 9.57
N PHE A 71 -0.38 -7.50 10.34
CA PHE A 71 -0.43 -8.90 9.94
C PHE A 71 -1.29 -9.13 8.69
N ALA A 72 -2.50 -8.57 8.65
CA ALA A 72 -3.40 -8.69 7.50
C ALA A 72 -2.81 -8.07 6.22
N SER A 73 -2.15 -6.91 6.33
CA SER A 73 -1.58 -6.19 5.18
C SER A 73 -0.59 -7.04 4.38
N ALA A 74 0.14 -7.96 5.03
CA ALA A 74 1.09 -8.86 4.38
C ALA A 74 0.42 -9.77 3.33
N THR A 75 -0.87 -10.04 3.48
CA THR A 75 -1.67 -10.91 2.59
C THR A 75 -2.39 -10.16 1.48
N SER A 76 -2.38 -8.82 1.47
CA SER A 76 -3.12 -8.01 0.50
C SER A 76 -2.30 -7.66 -0.74
N GLY A 77 -0.99 -7.44 -0.58
CA GLY A 77 -0.13 -6.87 -1.63
C GLY A 77 -0.33 -5.37 -1.85
N ASP A 78 -1.31 -4.77 -1.17
CA ASP A 78 -1.64 -3.35 -1.19
C ASP A 78 -0.95 -2.65 -0.01
N LEU A 79 -0.09 -1.67 -0.29
CA LEU A 79 0.63 -0.95 0.75
C LEU A 79 -0.14 0.26 1.32
N SER A 80 -1.32 0.60 0.79
CA SER A 80 -2.20 1.64 1.35
C SER A 80 -2.60 1.35 2.81
N TRP A 81 -2.61 0.07 3.19
CA TRP A 81 -2.76 -0.39 4.57
C TRP A 81 -1.73 0.23 5.50
N ARG A 82 -0.48 0.36 5.08
CA ARG A 82 0.59 0.90 5.91
C ARG A 82 0.42 2.40 6.15
N ALA A 83 -0.03 3.13 5.13
CA ALA A 83 -0.39 4.54 5.28
C ALA A 83 -1.56 4.72 6.25
N SER A 84 -2.60 3.87 6.16
CA SER A 84 -3.76 3.89 7.08
C SER A 84 -3.38 3.52 8.52
N ILE A 85 -2.57 2.47 8.70
CA ILE A 85 -2.04 2.08 10.01
C ILE A 85 -1.20 3.22 10.62
N ARG A 86 -0.44 3.95 9.79
CA ARG A 86 0.35 5.09 10.26
C ARG A 86 -0.53 6.25 10.73
N ARG A 87 -1.66 6.53 10.09
CA ARG A 87 -2.65 7.49 10.59
C ARG A 87 -3.21 7.08 11.94
N LEU A 88 -3.55 5.79 12.13
CA LEU A 88 -3.94 5.27 13.45
C LEU A 88 -2.86 5.44 14.53
N TYR A 89 -1.59 5.25 14.19
CA TYR A 89 -0.50 5.51 15.14
C TYR A 89 -0.33 7.00 15.46
N ALA A 90 -0.71 7.92 14.56
CA ALA A 90 -0.68 9.35 14.85
C ALA A 90 -1.69 9.71 15.96
N HIS A 91 -2.86 9.07 15.98
CA HIS A 91 -3.86 9.20 17.06
C HIS A 91 -3.38 8.68 18.42
N LEU A 92 -2.32 7.89 18.45
CA LEU A 92 -1.71 7.39 19.68
C LEU A 92 -0.67 8.35 20.28
N SER A 93 -0.35 9.45 19.59
CA SER A 93 0.53 10.51 20.08
C SER A 93 -0.23 11.56 20.91
N ASP A 94 0.48 12.41 21.64
CA ASP A 94 -0.11 13.37 22.59
C ASP A 94 -0.96 14.46 21.92
N ASN A 95 -0.79 14.73 20.63
CA ASN A 95 -1.59 15.68 19.85
C ASN A 95 -2.73 14.96 19.11
N ARG A 96 -3.73 14.48 19.87
CA ARG A 96 -4.89 13.76 19.30
C ARG A 96 -5.84 14.72 18.59
N GLU A 97 -6.30 14.32 17.41
CA GLU A 97 -7.48 14.90 16.74
C GLU A 97 -8.56 13.80 16.63
N PRO A 98 -9.40 13.60 17.67
CA PRO A 98 -10.29 12.44 17.78
C PRO A 98 -11.31 12.30 16.64
N GLU A 99 -11.78 13.42 16.08
CA GLU A 99 -12.74 13.45 14.96
C GLU A 99 -12.18 12.77 13.71
N MET A 100 -10.87 12.89 13.48
CA MET A 100 -10.20 12.26 12.34
C MET A 100 -10.03 10.74 12.47
N MET A 101 -10.11 10.20 13.69
CA MET A 101 -9.93 8.77 13.93
C MET A 101 -11.11 7.94 13.42
N ALA A 102 -12.33 8.47 13.49
CA ALA A 102 -13.51 7.79 12.96
C ALA A 102 -13.40 7.59 11.44
N ASP A 103 -12.97 8.63 10.71
CA ASP A 103 -12.74 8.56 9.26
C ASP A 103 -11.64 7.55 8.90
N ASP A 104 -10.54 7.54 9.65
CA ASP A 104 -9.45 6.55 9.46
C ASP A 104 -9.95 5.11 9.68
N LEU A 105 -10.78 4.89 10.70
CA LEU A 105 -11.37 3.57 10.96
C LEU A 105 -12.35 3.15 9.85
N LEU A 106 -13.15 4.08 9.33
CA LEU A 106 -14.05 3.83 8.20
C LEU A 106 -13.26 3.49 6.92
N GLN A 107 -12.15 4.18 6.68
CA GLN A 107 -11.27 3.89 5.55
C GLN A 107 -10.64 2.51 5.69
N ILE A 108 -10.19 2.13 6.88
CA ILE A 108 -9.66 0.78 7.16
C ILE A 108 -10.73 -0.29 6.96
N ARG A 109 -11.98 -0.04 7.40
CA ARG A 109 -13.10 -0.95 7.15
C ARG A 109 -13.29 -1.16 5.64
N LYS A 110 -13.23 -0.07 4.87
CA LYS A 110 -13.31 -0.14 3.40
C LYS A 110 -12.17 -0.97 2.82
N LEU A 111 -10.92 -0.73 3.24
CA LEU A 111 -9.76 -1.53 2.81
C LEU A 111 -9.96 -3.03 3.08
N LEU A 112 -10.46 -3.40 4.26
CA LEU A 112 -10.70 -4.80 4.62
C LEU A 112 -11.82 -5.45 3.80
N SER A 113 -12.85 -4.67 3.44
CA SER A 113 -13.95 -5.16 2.60
C SER A 113 -13.52 -5.40 1.15
N GLU A 114 -12.63 -4.55 0.63
CA GLU A 114 -12.12 -4.61 -0.75
C GLU A 114 -10.87 -5.49 -0.89
N ALA A 115 -10.27 -5.91 0.23
CA ALA A 115 -9.08 -6.74 0.23
C ALA A 115 -9.31 -8.04 -0.56
N PRO A 116 -8.38 -8.43 -1.44
CA PRO A 116 -8.48 -9.73 -2.10
C PRO A 116 -8.44 -10.86 -1.04
N SER A 117 -9.06 -12.00 -1.37
CA SER A 117 -9.06 -13.18 -0.48
C SER A 117 -7.66 -13.75 -0.20
N GLY A 118 -6.67 -13.35 -1.00
CA GLY A 118 -5.26 -13.64 -0.79
C GLY A 118 -4.38 -12.96 -1.83
N ARG A 119 -3.08 -13.01 -1.61
CA ARG A 119 -2.06 -12.50 -2.52
C ARG A 119 -1.35 -13.64 -3.22
N ASP A 120 -1.37 -13.61 -4.53
CA ASP A 120 -0.70 -14.58 -5.39
C ASP A 120 0.77 -14.23 -5.59
N PHE A 121 1.61 -15.26 -5.50
CA PHE A 121 3.02 -15.25 -5.84
C PHE A 121 3.25 -16.28 -6.93
N PRO A 122 3.46 -15.85 -8.18
CA PRO A 122 3.85 -16.75 -9.25
C PRO A 122 5.16 -17.45 -8.91
N ALA A 123 5.20 -18.77 -9.05
CA ALA A 123 6.40 -19.58 -8.88
C ALA A 123 7.43 -19.35 -10.01
N LYS A 124 6.96 -18.84 -11.15
CA LYS A 124 7.78 -18.47 -12.30
C LYS A 124 7.82 -16.95 -12.46
N PRO A 125 8.97 -16.36 -12.83
CA PRO A 125 9.05 -14.94 -13.09
C PRO A 125 8.14 -14.55 -14.28
N PRO A 126 7.62 -13.31 -14.31
CA PRO A 126 6.86 -12.83 -15.46
C PRO A 126 7.66 -12.97 -16.76
N THR A 127 7.02 -13.50 -17.80
CA THR A 127 7.63 -13.62 -19.14
C THR A 127 7.62 -12.28 -19.89
N GLU A 128 6.64 -11.42 -19.58
CA GLU A 128 6.56 -10.08 -20.14
C GLU A 128 7.59 -9.15 -19.48
N LYS A 129 8.28 -8.36 -20.30
CA LYS A 129 9.16 -7.31 -19.78
C LYS A 129 8.31 -6.19 -19.20
N ALA A 130 8.73 -5.71 -18.03
CA ALA A 130 8.09 -4.57 -17.39
C ALA A 130 8.15 -3.32 -18.29
N LEU A 131 7.07 -2.55 -18.28
CA LEU A 131 7.04 -1.19 -18.82
C LEU A 131 7.98 -0.30 -18.00
N VAL A 132 8.44 0.79 -18.60
CA VAL A 132 9.28 1.77 -17.89
C VAL A 132 8.52 3.08 -17.81
N LEU A 133 8.38 3.60 -16.60
CA LEU A 133 7.71 4.87 -16.32
C LEU A 133 8.70 5.79 -15.61
N TYR A 134 8.93 6.96 -16.17
CA TYR A 134 9.68 8.04 -15.53
C TYR A 134 8.71 9.10 -15.09
N SER A 135 8.86 9.64 -13.88
CA SER A 135 8.11 10.81 -13.41
C SER A 135 9.03 11.81 -12.75
N ASP A 136 8.75 13.09 -12.97
CA ASP A 136 9.56 14.20 -12.47
C ASP A 136 8.68 15.44 -12.22
N ALA A 137 9.19 16.38 -11.42
CA ALA A 137 8.53 17.64 -11.13
C ALA A 137 9.47 18.85 -11.08
N GLU A 138 8.97 20.02 -11.47
CA GLU A 138 9.67 21.31 -11.42
C GLU A 138 9.13 22.15 -10.25
N GLY A 139 10.00 22.55 -9.33
CA GLY A 139 9.60 23.27 -8.11
C GLY A 139 9.09 24.70 -8.34
N GLU A 140 9.69 25.46 -9.27
CA GLU A 140 9.34 26.87 -9.47
C GLU A 140 7.95 27.07 -10.07
N LYS A 141 7.58 26.22 -11.02
CA LYS A 141 6.31 26.32 -11.76
C LYS A 141 5.28 25.28 -11.33
N GLY A 142 5.63 24.42 -10.36
CA GLY A 142 4.79 23.29 -9.94
C GLY A 142 4.46 22.34 -11.09
N ARG A 143 5.32 22.21 -12.09
CA ARG A 143 5.05 21.39 -13.27
C ARG A 143 5.32 19.93 -12.97
N LEU A 144 4.41 19.06 -13.38
CA LEU A 144 4.50 17.62 -13.29
C LEU A 144 4.73 17.05 -14.69
N GLY A 145 5.52 15.99 -14.78
CA GLY A 145 5.73 15.30 -16.05
C GLY A 145 5.97 13.82 -15.85
N ALA A 146 5.57 13.03 -16.84
CA ALA A 146 5.97 11.63 -16.91
C ALA A 146 6.04 11.12 -18.34
N VAL A 147 6.83 10.07 -18.53
CA VAL A 147 6.99 9.36 -19.80
C VAL A 147 6.84 7.85 -19.57
N LEU A 148 5.87 7.25 -20.27
CA LEU A 148 5.69 5.81 -20.35
C LEU A 148 6.35 5.27 -21.62
N CYS A 149 7.33 4.39 -21.43
CA CYS A 149 8.12 3.77 -22.49
C CYS A 149 7.68 2.32 -22.73
N PHE A 150 7.63 1.93 -24.02
CA PHE A 150 7.32 0.56 -24.46
C PHE A 150 8.56 -0.12 -25.08
N PRO A 151 9.54 -0.58 -24.27
CA PRO A 151 10.89 -0.92 -24.73
C PRO A 151 11.01 -2.08 -25.73
N ARG A 152 9.94 -2.84 -25.98
CA ARG A 152 9.92 -3.93 -26.98
C ARG A 152 8.74 -3.88 -27.95
N GLU A 153 7.88 -2.88 -27.84
CA GLU A 153 6.79 -2.68 -28.79
C GLU A 153 7.23 -1.60 -29.77
N MET A 154 8.11 -1.95 -30.71
CA MET A 154 8.74 -1.01 -31.67
C MET A 154 7.72 -0.15 -32.44
N GLU A 155 6.49 -0.66 -32.61
CA GLU A 155 5.40 0.04 -33.28
C GLU A 155 4.62 0.98 -32.36
N LYS A 156 4.72 0.81 -31.02
CA LYS A 156 4.06 1.69 -30.06
C LYS A 156 4.93 2.87 -29.70
N LYS A 157 4.44 4.07 -30.00
CA LYS A 157 5.04 5.31 -29.54
C LYS A 157 4.96 5.42 -28.01
N ASN A 158 6.04 5.94 -27.41
CA ASN A 158 6.05 6.36 -26.03
C ASN A 158 4.92 7.38 -25.78
N ARG A 159 4.39 7.37 -24.55
CA ARG A 159 3.34 8.31 -24.13
C ARG A 159 3.91 9.22 -23.06
N TYR A 160 3.45 10.46 -23.01
CA TYR A 160 3.89 11.42 -22.02
C TYR A 160 2.73 12.32 -21.60
N PHE A 161 2.86 12.95 -20.44
CA PHE A 161 2.05 14.10 -20.06
C PHE A 161 2.96 15.17 -19.47
N SER A 162 2.49 16.41 -19.52
CA SER A 162 3.09 17.53 -18.80
C SER A 162 1.98 18.49 -18.42
N GLU A 163 1.82 18.72 -17.12
CA GLU A 163 0.73 19.51 -16.57
C GLU A 163 1.25 20.35 -15.40
N VAL A 164 0.53 21.42 -15.06
CA VAL A 164 0.81 22.22 -13.86
C VAL A 164 -0.01 21.65 -12.71
N ALA A 165 0.59 21.50 -11.54
CA ALA A 165 -0.10 21.06 -10.35
C ALA A 165 -1.22 22.05 -9.99
N ASP A 166 -2.38 21.52 -9.59
CA ASP A 166 -3.51 22.33 -9.18
C ASP A 166 -3.20 23.11 -7.89
N ASP A 167 -3.46 24.42 -7.90
CA ASP A 167 -3.17 25.30 -6.75
C ASP A 167 -3.95 24.90 -5.50
N GLY A 168 -5.15 24.34 -5.66
CA GLY A 168 -5.96 23.81 -4.55
C GLY A 168 -5.29 22.62 -3.88
N ILE A 169 -4.67 21.72 -4.65
CA ILE A 169 -3.88 20.61 -4.12
C ILE A 169 -2.63 21.14 -3.42
N VAL A 170 -1.87 22.03 -4.07
CA VAL A 170 -0.60 22.54 -3.52
C VAL A 170 -0.84 23.36 -2.24
N SER A 171 -1.90 24.16 -2.19
CA SER A 171 -2.27 24.96 -1.01
C SER A 171 -2.78 24.12 0.16
N SER A 172 -3.23 22.89 -0.08
CA SER A 172 -3.63 21.95 0.97
C SER A 172 -2.47 21.33 1.74
N TRP A 173 -1.25 21.44 1.20
CA TRP A 173 -0.06 20.84 1.80
C TRP A 173 0.47 21.66 2.97
N ARG A 174 1.24 20.98 3.81
CA ARG A 174 1.96 21.65 4.89
C ARG A 174 2.95 22.67 4.31
N GLU A 175 3.09 23.81 4.97
CA GLU A 175 4.12 24.80 4.63
C GLU A 175 5.53 24.20 4.78
N ARG A 176 6.38 24.45 3.79
CA ARG A 176 7.77 23.99 3.71
C ARG A 176 8.62 25.03 3.02
N VAL A 177 9.93 24.98 3.28
CA VAL A 177 10.92 25.78 2.54
C VAL A 177 10.88 25.45 1.05
N THR A 178 10.71 24.17 0.70
CA THR A 178 10.52 23.71 -0.67
C THR A 178 9.39 22.69 -0.73
N GLN A 179 8.59 22.75 -1.80
CA GLN A 179 7.53 21.78 -2.08
C GLN A 179 7.96 20.73 -3.12
N ILE A 180 9.26 20.59 -3.39
CA ILE A 180 9.75 19.68 -4.43
C ILE A 180 9.41 18.22 -4.14
N VAL A 181 9.60 17.75 -2.90
CA VAL A 181 9.27 16.37 -2.51
C VAL A 181 7.78 16.02 -2.68
N PRO A 182 6.82 16.82 -2.18
CA PRO A 182 5.40 16.55 -2.46
C PRO A 182 5.05 16.66 -3.95
N LEU A 183 5.68 17.58 -4.70
CA LEU A 183 5.50 17.67 -6.16
C LEU A 183 5.99 16.42 -6.89
N GLU A 184 7.16 15.88 -6.55
CA GLU A 184 7.70 14.65 -7.13
C GLU A 184 6.80 13.43 -6.82
N LEU A 185 6.27 13.34 -5.61
CA LEU A 185 5.31 12.31 -5.24
C LEU A 185 3.99 12.49 -6.00
N LEU A 186 3.51 13.73 -6.16
CA LEU A 186 2.32 14.05 -6.95
C LEU A 186 2.54 13.69 -8.43
N ALA A 187 3.72 13.93 -9.00
CA ALA A 187 4.06 13.54 -10.36
C ALA A 187 4.00 12.01 -10.53
N ALA A 188 4.55 11.25 -9.59
CA ALA A 188 4.46 9.79 -9.58
C ALA A 188 3.00 9.30 -9.50
N LEU A 189 2.19 9.88 -8.61
CA LEU A 189 0.76 9.58 -8.47
C LEU A 189 -0.01 9.90 -9.76
N ALA A 190 0.19 11.10 -10.31
CA ALA A 190 -0.42 11.55 -11.56
C ALA A 190 -0.03 10.63 -12.72
N ALA A 191 1.21 10.12 -12.75
CA ALA A 191 1.67 9.19 -13.77
C ALA A 191 0.95 7.84 -13.73
N ILE A 192 0.80 7.24 -12.55
CA ILE A 192 0.03 6.00 -12.40
C ILE A 192 -1.42 6.22 -12.83
N ARG A 193 -2.03 7.33 -12.42
CA ARG A 193 -3.43 7.65 -12.77
C ARG A 193 -3.62 7.88 -14.27
N THR A 194 -2.75 8.67 -14.88
CA THR A 194 -2.79 9.02 -16.31
C THR A 194 -2.63 7.78 -17.18
N PHE A 195 -1.73 6.89 -16.80
CA PHE A 195 -1.43 5.69 -17.58
C PHE A 195 -2.14 4.43 -17.08
N ALA A 196 -3.09 4.52 -16.14
CA ALA A 196 -3.71 3.37 -15.47
C ALA A 196 -4.22 2.29 -16.46
N THR A 197 -4.86 2.70 -17.55
CA THR A 197 -5.35 1.79 -18.60
C THR A 197 -4.22 1.05 -19.32
N SER A 198 -3.05 1.66 -19.45
CA SER A 198 -1.87 1.08 -20.10
C SER A 198 -1.06 0.18 -19.16
N LEU A 199 -1.11 0.46 -17.86
CA LEU A 199 -0.37 -0.25 -16.81
C LEU A 199 -1.13 -1.48 -16.26
N LYS A 200 -2.46 -1.50 -16.37
CA LYS A 200 -3.30 -2.56 -15.78
C LYS A 200 -2.82 -3.96 -16.17
N GLY A 201 -2.53 -4.79 -15.16
CA GLY A 201 -2.09 -6.17 -15.32
C GLY A 201 -0.64 -6.35 -15.77
N LYS A 202 0.15 -5.27 -15.86
CA LYS A 202 1.55 -5.31 -16.30
C LYS A 202 2.50 -4.97 -15.17
N SER A 203 3.72 -5.49 -15.25
CA SER A 203 4.83 -5.03 -14.41
C SER A 203 5.35 -3.69 -14.90
N VAL A 204 5.74 -2.81 -13.97
CA VAL A 204 6.22 -1.45 -14.26
C VAL A 204 7.44 -1.15 -13.41
N TRP A 205 8.50 -0.64 -14.02
CA TRP A 205 9.59 0.04 -13.32
C TRP A 205 9.29 1.53 -13.30
N LEU A 206 8.95 2.04 -12.11
CA LEU A 206 8.77 3.46 -11.88
C LEU A 206 10.10 4.08 -11.39
N TYR A 207 10.63 5.02 -12.16
CA TYR A 207 11.79 5.83 -11.82
C TYR A 207 11.32 7.19 -11.32
N VAL A 208 11.73 7.52 -10.10
CA VAL A 208 11.51 8.80 -9.43
C VAL A 208 12.87 9.38 -9.04
N ASP A 209 13.12 10.65 -9.31
CA ASP A 209 14.40 11.31 -8.98
C ASP A 209 14.40 11.89 -7.56
N SER A 210 13.92 11.09 -6.60
CA SER A 210 13.73 11.55 -5.23
C SER A 210 13.80 10.42 -4.23
N GLU A 211 14.88 10.41 -3.44
CA GLU A 211 15.10 9.43 -2.38
C GLU A 211 13.98 9.42 -1.32
N PRO A 212 13.47 10.58 -0.84
CA PRO A 212 12.35 10.60 0.09
C PRO A 212 11.08 9.98 -0.49
N VAL A 213 10.74 10.29 -1.75
CA VAL A 213 9.57 9.73 -2.45
C VAL A 213 9.74 8.23 -2.62
N LYS A 214 10.90 7.78 -3.12
CA LYS A 214 11.22 6.36 -3.26
C LYS A 214 11.07 5.62 -1.94
N HIS A 215 11.62 6.16 -0.85
CA HIS A 215 11.50 5.57 0.47
C HIS A 215 10.05 5.47 0.94
N ALA A 216 9.27 6.54 0.77
CA ALA A 216 7.86 6.58 1.18
C ALA A 216 7.00 5.56 0.40
N LEU A 217 7.21 5.46 -0.92
CA LEU A 217 6.51 4.51 -1.79
C LEU A 217 6.87 3.05 -1.45
N ILE A 218 8.17 2.73 -1.30
CA ILE A 218 8.63 1.37 -0.92
C ILE A 218 8.10 0.99 0.47
N ARG A 219 8.13 1.93 1.41
CA ARG A 219 7.63 1.69 2.77
C ARG A 219 6.11 1.58 2.80
N GLY A 220 5.41 2.24 1.88
CA GLY A 220 3.95 2.34 1.84
C GLY A 220 3.37 3.37 2.81
N SER A 221 4.19 4.28 3.34
CA SER A 221 3.73 5.28 4.32
C SER A 221 4.73 6.43 4.48
N SER A 222 4.26 7.57 4.99
CA SER A 222 5.08 8.74 5.35
C SER A 222 4.73 9.26 6.75
N GLY A 223 5.67 9.95 7.39
CA GLY A 223 5.41 10.67 8.64
C GLY A 223 4.72 12.01 8.49
N GLN A 224 4.74 12.58 7.30
CA GLN A 224 4.06 13.84 7.00
C GLN A 224 2.67 13.50 6.44
N LYS A 225 1.62 14.12 6.99
CA LYS A 225 0.22 13.76 6.71
C LYS A 225 -0.10 13.82 5.21
N ASP A 226 0.18 14.95 4.57
CA ASP A 226 -0.03 15.18 3.13
C ASP A 226 0.71 14.17 2.25
N LEU A 227 1.98 13.89 2.54
CA LEU A 227 2.73 12.84 1.83
C LEU A 227 2.13 11.45 2.08
N ASN A 228 1.69 11.15 3.30
CA ASN A 228 1.10 9.86 3.64
C ASN A 228 -0.24 9.65 2.94
N ASP A 229 -1.02 10.71 2.77
CA ASP A 229 -2.29 10.70 2.03
C ASP A 229 -2.03 10.46 0.53
N MET A 230 -1.02 11.11 -0.06
CA MET A 230 -0.63 10.83 -1.46
C MET A 230 -0.08 9.40 -1.64
N VAL A 231 0.72 8.88 -0.69
CA VAL A 231 1.19 7.48 -0.72
C VAL A 231 0.03 6.51 -0.59
N HIS A 232 -0.96 6.81 0.25
CA HIS A 232 -2.18 6.02 0.37
C HIS A 232 -2.88 5.92 -0.99
N GLU A 233 -3.14 7.06 -1.64
CA GLU A 233 -3.80 7.09 -2.95
C GLU A 233 -2.97 6.41 -4.04
N PHE A 234 -1.64 6.53 -4.03
CA PHE A 234 -0.77 5.87 -5.00
C PHE A 234 -0.98 4.36 -5.03
N TRP A 235 -1.06 3.72 -3.86
CA TRP A 235 -1.24 2.27 -3.74
C TRP A 235 -2.68 1.79 -3.96
N ARG A 236 -3.63 2.73 -4.03
CA ARG A 236 -5.05 2.47 -4.26
C ARG A 236 -5.46 2.44 -5.73
N LEU A 237 -4.61 2.97 -6.61
CA LEU A 237 -4.79 2.97 -8.06
C LEU A 237 -4.40 1.62 -8.68
#